data_AF-A0A0F9U1C8-F1
#
_entry.id   AF-A0A0F9U1C8-F1
#
_cell.length_a   1.000
_cell.length_b   1.000
_cell.length_c   1.000
_cell.angle_alpha   90.00
_cell.angle_beta   90.00
_cell.angle_gamma   90.00
#
_symmetry.space_group_name_H-M   'P 1'
#
loop_
_entity.id
_entity.type
_entity.pdbx_description
1 polymer ?
#
loop_
_entity_poly.entity_id
_entity_poly.type
_entity_poly.pdbx_seq_one_letter_code
_entity_poly.pdbx_strand_id
1 'polypeptide(L)'
;MDIRQITPRFYASPQIDPSDMGAIKEAGITLILCNRPDAEVPPSHQHAAIQAAAEAAGLRFAYQELTHQTMTPDVIAHNREISVAQDEVVLGYCASGTRSTIAWALGQAGKQPADTLIEAARAGGYDLSHMRDVLSAPYA
;
A
#
# COMPACT_ATOMS: atom_id res chain seq x y z
N MET A 1 2.71 -15.48 1.12
CA MET A 1 1.70 -14.42 1.22
C MET A 1 1.41 -14.08 2.69
N ASP A 2 1.44 -12.79 3.05
CA ASP A 2 1.18 -12.27 4.41
C ASP A 2 0.40 -10.95 4.29
N ILE A 3 -0.93 -11.05 4.21
CA ILE A 3 -1.84 -9.90 4.03
C ILE A 3 -2.25 -9.39 5.41
N ARG A 4 -1.92 -8.12 5.69
CA ARG A 4 -2.14 -7.50 6.99
C ARG A 4 -3.14 -6.37 6.85
N GLN A 5 -4.21 -6.44 7.63
CA GLN A 5 -5.28 -5.45 7.59
C GLN A 5 -4.86 -4.19 8.35
N ILE A 6 -4.92 -3.03 7.69
CA ILE A 6 -4.68 -1.71 8.30
C ILE A 6 -6.03 -1.04 8.60
N THR A 7 -6.94 -1.11 7.63
CA THR A 7 -8.34 -0.65 7.76
C THR A 7 -9.26 -1.67 7.07
N PRO A 8 -10.59 -1.55 7.18
CA PRO A 8 -11.52 -2.37 6.41
C PRO A 8 -11.30 -2.35 4.89
N ARG A 9 -10.63 -1.31 4.36
CA ARG A 9 -10.47 -1.09 2.91
C ARG A 9 -9.02 -0.98 2.44
N PHE A 10 -8.06 -1.06 3.35
CA PHE A 10 -6.64 -0.97 3.02
C PHE A 10 -5.87 -2.04 3.78
N TYR A 11 -5.17 -2.86 3.02
CA TYR A 11 -4.29 -3.92 3.48
C TYR A 11 -2.87 -3.63 3.02
N ALA A 12 -1.91 -4.11 3.79
CA ALA A 12 -0.50 -4.06 3.44
C ALA A 12 0.09 -5.48 3.40
N SER A 13 1.11 -5.68 2.57
CA SER A 13 1.85 -6.95 2.53
C SER A 13 3.33 -6.73 2.17
N PRO A 14 4.22 -7.64 2.60
CA PRO A 14 5.50 -7.86 1.94
C PRO A 14 5.33 -8.19 0.44
N GLN A 15 6.45 -8.47 -0.23
CA GLN A 15 6.43 -8.87 -1.64
C GLN A 15 5.44 -10.02 -1.88
N ILE A 16 4.57 -9.84 -2.87
CA ILE A 16 3.65 -10.86 -3.38
C ILE A 16 4.24 -11.58 -4.59
N ASP A 17 3.80 -12.79 -4.85
CA ASP A 17 4.17 -13.61 -6.00
C ASP A 17 3.04 -13.60 -7.06
N PRO A 18 3.33 -13.72 -8.38
CA PRO A 18 2.29 -13.85 -9.41
C PRO A 18 1.27 -14.96 -9.13
N SER A 19 1.64 -16.02 -8.40
CA SER A 19 0.75 -17.12 -8.04
C SER A 19 -0.23 -16.80 -6.89
N ASP A 20 -0.04 -15.69 -6.17
CA ASP A 20 -0.88 -15.33 -5.01
C ASP A 20 -2.27 -14.78 -5.38
N MET A 21 -2.53 -14.48 -6.66
CA MET A 21 -3.72 -13.72 -7.09
C MET A 21 -5.06 -14.36 -6.69
N GLY A 22 -5.13 -15.69 -6.69
CA GLY A 22 -6.32 -16.41 -6.24
C GLY A 22 -6.65 -16.11 -4.78
N ALA A 23 -5.63 -16.20 -3.91
CA ALA A 23 -5.80 -15.96 -2.48
C ALA A 23 -5.99 -14.47 -2.15
N ILE A 24 -5.38 -13.56 -2.93
CA ILE A 24 -5.65 -12.11 -2.85
C ILE A 24 -7.12 -11.82 -3.15
N LYS A 25 -7.68 -12.43 -4.20
CA LYS A 25 -9.09 -12.27 -4.57
C LYS A 25 -10.04 -12.85 -3.52
N GLU A 26 -9.70 -14.02 -2.97
CA GLU A 26 -10.47 -14.65 -1.88
C GLU A 26 -10.50 -13.80 -0.60
N ALA A 27 -9.45 -13.01 -0.35
CA ALA A 27 -9.41 -12.03 0.74
C ALA A 27 -10.29 -10.79 0.49
N GLY A 28 -11.02 -10.72 -0.64
CA GLY A 28 -11.91 -9.63 -0.99
C GLY A 28 -11.21 -8.36 -1.49
N ILE A 29 -9.91 -8.45 -1.79
CA ILE A 29 -9.15 -7.37 -2.41
C ILE A 29 -9.59 -7.24 -3.87
N THR A 30 -9.75 -5.99 -4.33
CA THR A 30 -10.18 -5.68 -5.69
C THR A 30 -9.11 -4.90 -6.47
N LEU A 31 -8.21 -4.20 -5.77
CA LEU A 31 -7.11 -3.43 -6.34
C LEU A 31 -5.78 -3.74 -5.65
N ILE A 32 -4.76 -4.07 -6.44
CA ILE A 32 -3.37 -4.18 -5.99
C ILE A 32 -2.64 -2.87 -6.31
N LEU A 33 -1.94 -2.31 -5.33
CA LEU A 33 -1.09 -1.13 -5.46
C LEU A 33 0.37 -1.51 -5.19
N CYS A 34 1.19 -1.54 -6.23
CA CYS A 34 2.62 -1.78 -6.11
C CYS A 34 3.37 -0.49 -5.75
N ASN A 35 4.02 -0.49 -4.60
CA ASN A 35 4.92 0.57 -4.15
C ASN A 35 6.39 0.16 -4.15
N ARG A 36 6.74 -0.93 -4.85
CA ARG A 36 8.11 -1.42 -4.95
C ARG A 36 8.75 -1.07 -6.29
N PRO A 37 9.91 -0.41 -6.32
CA PRO A 37 10.70 -0.25 -7.54
C PRO A 37 11.11 -1.60 -8.13
N ASP A 38 11.03 -1.73 -9.44
CA ASP A 38 11.44 -2.93 -10.18
C ASP A 38 12.92 -3.27 -10.00
N ALA A 39 13.76 -2.25 -9.78
CA ALA A 39 15.18 -2.42 -9.55
C ALA A 39 15.53 -3.24 -8.30
N GLU A 40 14.56 -3.44 -7.39
CA GLU A 40 14.74 -4.22 -6.16
C GLU A 40 14.37 -5.71 -6.29
N VAL A 41 13.88 -6.16 -7.46
CA VAL A 41 13.28 -7.49 -7.65
C VAL A 41 13.70 -8.14 -8.98
N PRO A 42 13.67 -9.49 -9.06
CA PRO A 42 13.89 -10.17 -10.33
C PRO A 42 12.73 -9.90 -11.30
N PRO A 43 12.93 -10.06 -12.62
CA PRO A 43 11.89 -9.84 -13.63
C PRO A 43 10.57 -10.59 -13.38
N SER A 44 10.61 -11.75 -12.74
CA SER A 44 9.41 -12.52 -12.37
C SER A 44 8.50 -11.82 -11.34
N HIS A 45 9.03 -10.84 -10.62
CA HIS A 45 8.34 -10.11 -9.55
C HIS A 45 8.26 -8.60 -9.80
N GLN A 46 8.74 -8.15 -10.96
CA GLN A 46 8.55 -6.77 -11.40
C GLN A 46 7.07 -6.47 -11.61
N HIS A 47 6.70 -5.19 -11.54
CA HIS A 47 5.32 -4.76 -11.57
C HIS A 47 4.57 -5.33 -12.78
N ALA A 48 5.20 -5.38 -13.96
CA ALA A 48 4.57 -5.91 -15.18
C ALA A 48 4.17 -7.39 -15.06
N ALA A 49 4.98 -8.22 -14.41
CA ALA A 49 4.68 -9.63 -14.21
C ALA A 49 3.52 -9.81 -13.21
N ILE A 50 3.53 -9.04 -12.13
CA ILE A 50 2.47 -9.04 -11.12
C ILE A 50 1.16 -8.50 -11.71
N GLN A 51 1.24 -7.42 -12.50
CA GLN A 51 0.11 -6.81 -13.20
C GLN A 51 -0.56 -7.82 -14.13
N ALA A 52 0.22 -8.50 -14.98
CA ALA A 52 -0.33 -9.50 -15.89
C ALA A 52 -1.07 -10.63 -15.15
N ALA A 53 -0.53 -11.09 -14.02
CA ALA A 53 -1.19 -12.09 -13.19
C ALA A 53 -2.47 -11.56 -12.51
N ALA A 54 -2.42 -10.33 -11.98
CA ALA A 54 -3.56 -9.68 -11.35
C ALA A 54 -4.73 -9.49 -12.33
N GLU A 55 -4.44 -8.95 -13.52
CA GLU A 55 -5.43 -8.75 -14.58
C GLU A 55 -6.03 -10.07 -15.05
N ALA A 56 -5.22 -11.13 -15.21
CA ALA A 56 -5.70 -12.47 -15.55
C ALA A 56 -6.63 -13.06 -14.48
N ALA A 57 -6.44 -12.70 -13.20
CA ALA A 57 -7.32 -13.09 -12.10
C ALA A 57 -8.57 -12.18 -11.95
N GLY A 58 -8.66 -11.10 -12.72
CA GLY A 58 -9.72 -10.10 -12.65
C GLY A 58 -9.56 -9.10 -11.51
N LEU A 59 -8.33 -8.89 -11.04
CA LEU A 59 -7.96 -7.85 -10.07
C LEU A 59 -7.48 -6.61 -10.82
N ARG A 60 -7.80 -5.43 -10.31
CA ARG A 60 -7.19 -4.19 -10.80
C ARG A 60 -5.76 -4.07 -10.27
N PHE A 61 -4.92 -3.38 -11.03
CA PHE A 61 -3.54 -3.13 -10.65
C PHE A 61 -3.18 -1.66 -10.85
N ALA A 62 -2.40 -1.11 -9.93
CA ALA A 62 -1.80 0.22 -10.02
C ALA A 62 -0.34 0.16 -9.57
N TYR A 63 0.48 1.01 -10.17
CA TYR A 63 1.91 1.11 -9.89
C TYR A 63 2.27 2.54 -9.54
N GLN A 64 2.83 2.74 -8.35
CA GLN A 64 3.40 4.00 -7.88
C GLN A 64 4.61 3.65 -7.03
N GLU A 65 5.78 3.53 -7.63
CA GLU A 65 6.97 3.18 -6.88
C GLU A 65 7.30 4.20 -5.78
N LEU A 66 7.73 3.69 -4.63
CA LEU A 66 8.11 4.51 -3.49
C LEU A 66 9.50 4.13 -2.97
N THR A 67 10.29 5.17 -2.76
CA THR A 67 11.56 5.16 -2.04
C THR A 67 11.51 6.26 -0.98
N HIS A 68 12.48 6.28 -0.06
CA HIS A 68 12.60 7.39 0.89
C HIS A 68 12.71 8.77 0.21
N GLN A 69 13.23 8.82 -1.03
CA GLN A 69 13.42 10.06 -1.78
C GLN A 69 12.18 10.46 -2.58
N THR A 70 11.36 9.48 -3.01
CA THR A 70 10.22 9.74 -3.89
C THR A 70 8.90 9.92 -3.15
N MET A 71 8.85 9.65 -1.84
CA MET A 71 7.71 9.98 -0.97
C MET A 71 7.61 11.50 -0.75
N THR A 72 7.36 12.24 -1.83
CA THR A 72 7.10 13.68 -1.82
C THR A 72 5.60 13.94 -1.67
N PRO A 73 5.16 15.15 -1.27
CA PRO A 73 3.75 15.48 -1.10
C PRO A 73 2.87 15.13 -2.32
N ASP A 74 3.30 15.48 -3.53
CA ASP A 74 2.55 15.20 -4.77
C ASP A 74 2.42 13.70 -5.03
N VAL A 75 3.50 12.95 -4.83
CA VAL A 75 3.51 11.48 -5.01
C VAL A 75 2.61 10.81 -3.98
N ILE A 76 2.66 11.24 -2.72
CA ILE A 76 1.79 10.73 -1.67
C ILE A 76 0.33 11.08 -1.93
N ALA A 77 0.04 12.29 -2.43
CA ALA A 77 -1.30 12.69 -2.81
C ALA A 77 -1.87 11.79 -3.91
N HIS A 78 -1.09 11.51 -4.96
CA HIS A 78 -1.51 10.58 -6.02
C HIS A 78 -1.67 9.14 -5.50
N ASN A 79 -0.71 8.65 -4.70
CA ASN A 79 -0.80 7.32 -4.09
C ASN A 79 -2.06 7.17 -3.23
N ARG A 80 -2.42 8.22 -2.49
CA ARG A 80 -3.64 8.29 -1.69
C ARG A 80 -4.89 8.22 -2.56
N GLU A 81 -4.97 8.96 -3.67
CA GLU A 81 -6.12 8.90 -4.60
C GLU A 81 -6.43 7.47 -5.04
N ILE A 82 -5.38 6.68 -5.31
CA ILE A 82 -5.50 5.26 -5.63
C ILE A 82 -5.95 4.46 -4.40
N SER A 83 -5.33 4.71 -3.25
CA SER A 83 -5.53 3.94 -2.00
C SER A 83 -6.89 4.15 -1.34
N VAL A 84 -7.57 5.27 -1.62
CA VAL A 84 -8.88 5.63 -1.02
C VAL A 84 -10.02 5.61 -2.03
N ALA A 85 -9.82 5.00 -3.20
CA ALA A 85 -10.85 4.86 -4.22
C ALA A 85 -12.13 4.23 -3.63
N GLN A 86 -13.27 4.93 -3.78
CA GLN A 86 -14.48 4.68 -2.98
C GLN A 86 -15.14 3.31 -3.21
N ASP A 87 -14.71 2.55 -4.21
CA ASP A 87 -15.27 1.23 -4.54
C ASP A 87 -14.26 0.09 -4.44
N GLU A 88 -13.01 0.39 -4.06
CA GLU A 88 -11.94 -0.61 -4.01
C GLU A 88 -11.59 -1.03 -2.56
N VAL A 89 -11.21 -2.30 -2.42
CA VAL A 89 -10.45 -2.83 -1.28
C VAL A 89 -9.02 -3.01 -1.76
N VAL A 90 -8.10 -2.22 -1.19
CA VAL A 90 -6.75 -2.06 -1.73
C VAL A 90 -5.75 -2.90 -0.95
N LEU A 91 -4.88 -3.60 -1.69
CA LEU A 91 -3.65 -4.20 -1.16
C LEU A 91 -2.44 -3.39 -1.63
N GLY A 92 -1.87 -2.59 -0.74
CA GLY A 92 -0.55 -1.97 -0.96
C GLY A 92 0.56 -2.97 -0.65
N TYR A 93 1.54 -3.13 -1.54
CA TYR A 93 2.71 -3.95 -1.24
C TYR A 93 4.03 -3.26 -1.59
N CYS A 94 5.06 -3.60 -0.83
CA CYS A 94 6.44 -3.26 -1.14
C CYS A 94 7.36 -4.43 -0.72
N ALA A 95 8.63 -4.18 -0.36
CA ALA A 95 9.48 -5.25 0.19
C ALA A 95 8.91 -5.89 1.47
N SER A 96 8.49 -5.09 2.46
CA SER A 96 7.95 -5.54 3.75
C SER A 96 6.52 -5.05 4.06
N GLY A 97 5.92 -4.28 3.14
CA GLY A 97 4.68 -3.52 3.34
C GLY A 97 4.84 -2.18 4.08
N THR A 98 5.99 -1.92 4.69
CA THR A 98 6.23 -0.69 5.48
C THR A 98 6.06 0.59 4.64
N ARG A 99 6.56 0.63 3.40
CA ARG A 99 6.43 1.82 2.54
C ARG A 99 4.98 2.12 2.18
N SER A 100 4.20 1.09 1.86
CA SER A 100 2.78 1.22 1.56
C SER A 100 2.01 1.72 2.77
N THR A 101 2.29 1.21 3.97
CA THR A 101 1.66 1.68 5.21
C THR A 101 2.03 3.13 5.53
N ILE A 102 3.31 3.51 5.37
CA ILE A 102 3.75 4.89 5.54
C ILE A 102 3.05 5.81 4.55
N ALA A 103 3.00 5.45 3.27
CA ALA A 103 2.38 6.26 2.23
C ALA A 103 0.87 6.45 2.45
N TRP A 104 0.19 5.39 2.88
CA TRP A 104 -1.20 5.47 3.31
C TRP A 104 -1.37 6.45 4.48
N ALA A 105 -0.54 6.33 5.53
CA ALA A 105 -0.64 7.19 6.71
C ALA A 105 -0.36 8.66 6.37
N LEU A 106 0.68 8.94 5.59
CA LEU A 106 1.01 10.29 5.12
C LEU A 106 -0.12 10.88 4.25
N GLY A 107 -0.75 10.08 3.39
CA GLY A 107 -1.91 10.51 2.60
C GLY A 107 -3.14 10.86 3.45
N GLN A 108 -3.23 10.37 4.68
CA GLN A 108 -4.33 10.68 5.60
C GLN A 108 -3.93 11.67 6.69
N ALA A 109 -2.67 12.09 6.75
CA ALA A 109 -2.16 13.02 7.73
C ALA A 109 -2.96 14.34 7.70
N GLY A 110 -3.28 14.87 8.88
CA GLY A 110 -4.14 16.04 9.05
C GLY A 110 -5.63 15.86 8.68
N LYS A 111 -6.05 14.70 8.14
CA LYS A 111 -7.47 14.38 7.88
C LYS A 111 -8.10 13.58 9.00
N GLN A 112 -7.29 12.92 9.83
CA GLN A 112 -7.67 12.15 11.00
C GLN A 112 -6.64 12.36 12.11
N PRO A 113 -6.97 12.12 13.39
CA PRO A 113 -5.99 12.18 14.46
C PRO A 113 -4.80 11.24 14.19
N ALA A 114 -3.58 11.72 14.44
CA ALA A 114 -2.37 10.93 14.24
C ALA A 114 -2.40 9.58 14.98
N ASP A 115 -2.98 9.55 16.19
CA ASP A 115 -3.17 8.33 16.97
C ASP A 115 -3.99 7.27 16.24
N THR A 116 -5.10 7.67 15.61
CA THR A 116 -5.95 6.76 14.84
C THR A 116 -5.18 6.12 13.68
N LEU A 117 -4.32 6.89 13.00
CA LEU A 117 -3.48 6.37 11.92
C LEU A 117 -2.42 5.39 12.44
N ILE A 118 -1.79 5.72 13.57
CA ILE A 118 -0.78 4.87 14.22
C ILE A 118 -1.40 3.56 14.72
N GLU A 119 -2.59 3.62 15.32
CA GLU A 119 -3.32 2.44 15.81
C GLU A 119 -3.73 1.52 14.67
N ALA A 120 -4.26 2.06 13.58
CA ALA A 120 -4.58 1.31 12.37
C ALA A 120 -3.34 0.64 11.77
N ALA A 121 -2.22 1.37 11.65
CA ALA A 121 -0.96 0.79 11.19
C ALA A 121 -0.47 -0.34 12.12
N ARG A 122 -0.57 -0.13 13.44
CA ARG A 122 -0.18 -1.12 14.45
C ARG A 122 -1.06 -2.38 14.38
N ALA A 123 -2.35 -2.26 14.08
CA ALA A 123 -3.23 -3.41 13.88
C ALA A 123 -2.75 -4.33 12.75
N GLY A 124 -2.16 -3.76 11.69
CA GLY A 124 -1.49 -4.52 10.63
C GLY A 124 -0.01 -4.81 10.89
N GLY A 125 0.49 -4.62 12.12
CA GLY A 125 1.85 -4.97 12.51
C GLY A 125 2.92 -3.94 12.11
N TYR A 126 2.57 -2.69 11.85
CA TYR A 126 3.50 -1.61 11.52
C TYR A 126 3.49 -0.52 12.60
N ASP A 127 4.65 -0.27 13.23
CA ASP A 127 4.77 0.78 14.23
C ASP A 127 5.21 2.11 13.61
N LEU A 128 4.29 3.07 13.56
CA LEU A 128 4.52 4.43 13.08
C LEU A 128 4.60 5.46 14.20
N SER A 129 4.79 5.04 15.46
CA SER A 129 4.77 5.94 16.62
C SER A 129 5.76 7.11 16.51
N HIS A 130 6.91 6.87 15.87
CA HIS A 130 7.94 7.88 15.61
C HIS A 130 7.52 8.96 14.59
N MET A 131 6.42 8.75 13.85
CA MET A 131 5.90 9.66 12.83
C MET A 131 4.76 10.54 13.35
N ARG A 132 4.40 10.45 14.65
CA ARG A 132 3.25 11.17 15.23
C ARG A 132 3.18 12.64 14.83
N ASP A 133 4.29 13.37 14.98
CA ASP A 133 4.34 14.79 14.69
C ASP A 133 4.10 15.08 13.21
N VAL A 134 4.71 14.29 12.31
CA VAL A 134 4.50 14.39 10.86
C VAL A 134 3.05 14.08 10.48
N LEU A 135 2.42 13.10 11.13
CA LEU A 135 1.04 12.69 10.85
C LEU A 135 -0.02 13.66 11.42
N SER A 136 0.39 14.57 12.31
CA SER A 136 -0.51 15.51 12.98
C SER A 136 -0.98 16.68 12.11
N ALA A 137 -0.31 16.92 10.98
CA ALA A 137 -0.64 17.97 10.03
C ALA A 137 -0.74 17.39 8.60
N PRO A 138 -1.42 18.08 7.66
CA PRO A 138 -1.41 17.66 6.26
C PRO A 138 0.01 17.52 5.74
N TYR A 139 0.29 16.40 5.06
CA TYR A 139 1.57 16.19 4.42
C TYR A 139 1.67 17.07 3.16
N ALA A 140 2.48 18.12 3.25
CA ALA A 140 2.62 19.20 2.28
C ALA A 140 4.10 19.58 2.11
#